data_AF-A0A166DL65-F1
#
_entry.id   AF-A0A166DL65-F1
#
_cell.length_a   1.000
_cell.length_b   1.000
_cell.length_c   1.000
_cell.angle_alpha   90.00
_cell.angle_beta   90.00
_cell.angle_gamma   90.00
#
_symmetry.space_group_name_H-M   'P 1'
#
loop_
_entity.id
_entity.type
_entity.pdbx_description
1 polymer ?
#
loop_
_entity_poly.entity_id
_entity_poly.type
_entity_poly.pdbx_seq_one_letter_code
_entity_poly.pdbx_strand_id
1 'polypeptide(L)'
;VKQVLEPLAIANNVAQSGHCRLDHITLTLGNLYRIYSNPELNHVMRQKILGSLEKRWAAADQDIFILAVFFNPYVRQPPFSTSILTHAQLFNIAKRTYTRFNQSEPDLDFLKAFVSYYNNEDDYSKDRMELEMLKQAFDKENKPVDLVFIWNRMSSPSNMFVQLAIRILSIIANTAGVERNFSQFGLTHTKLRNSLNVSTVHKSTLI
;
A
#
# COMPACT_ATOMS: atom_id res chain seq x y z
N VAL A 1 -9.80 -3.02 27.99
CA VAL A 1 -9.69 -4.04 26.92
C VAL A 1 -10.15 -3.50 25.57
N LYS A 2 -11.39 -3.01 25.43
CA LYS A 2 -11.93 -2.49 24.15
C LYS A 2 -11.04 -1.42 23.49
N GLN A 3 -10.69 -0.36 24.22
CA GLN A 3 -9.82 0.72 23.73
C GLN A 3 -8.44 0.27 23.22
N VAL A 4 -7.98 -0.91 23.64
CA VAL A 4 -6.68 -1.46 23.24
C VAL A 4 -6.82 -2.45 22.10
N LEU A 5 -7.84 -3.31 22.11
CA LEU A 5 -7.98 -4.36 21.10
C LEU A 5 -8.73 -3.91 19.85
N GLU A 6 -9.66 -2.95 19.97
CA GLU A 6 -10.47 -2.48 18.85
C GLU A 6 -9.62 -1.88 17.71
N PRO A 7 -8.64 -1.00 17.96
CA PRO A 7 -7.78 -0.49 16.90
C PRO A 7 -6.97 -1.61 16.21
N LEU A 8 -6.47 -2.58 16.98
CA LEU A 8 -5.75 -3.74 16.43
C LEU A 8 -6.65 -4.64 15.59
N ALA A 9 -7.90 -4.85 16.02
CA ALA A 9 -8.87 -5.63 15.26
C ALA A 9 -9.21 -4.97 13.92
N ILE A 10 -9.40 -3.64 13.91
CA ILE A 10 -9.60 -2.87 12.69
C ILE A 10 -8.37 -2.98 11.77
N ALA A 11 -7.17 -2.79 12.32
CA ALA A 11 -5.93 -2.91 11.55
C ALA A 11 -5.75 -4.31 10.95
N ASN A 12 -6.08 -5.36 11.70
CA ASN A 12 -6.05 -6.73 11.22
C ASN A 12 -7.05 -6.96 10.07
N ASN A 13 -8.28 -6.42 10.19
CA ASN A 13 -9.27 -6.51 9.11
C ASN A 13 -8.79 -5.81 7.82
N VAL A 14 -8.15 -4.64 7.94
CA VAL A 14 -7.53 -3.95 6.80
C VAL A 14 -6.42 -4.82 6.19
N ALA A 15 -5.54 -5.37 7.03
CA ALA A 15 -4.43 -6.21 6.59
C ALA A 15 -4.89 -7.51 5.90
N GLN A 16 -6.05 -8.05 6.27
CA GLN A 16 -6.62 -9.28 5.68
C GLN A 16 -7.48 -9.03 4.43
N SER A 17 -7.76 -7.78 4.08
CA SER A 17 -8.55 -7.42 2.89
C SER A 17 -7.90 -7.93 1.60
N GLY A 18 -8.66 -8.50 0.67
CA GLY A 18 -8.11 -9.02 -0.60
C GLY A 18 -7.44 -7.96 -1.49
N HIS A 19 -7.60 -6.68 -1.16
CA HIS A 19 -7.05 -5.53 -1.88
C HIS A 19 -6.09 -4.72 -0.99
N CYS A 20 -5.56 -5.34 0.06
CA CYS A 20 -4.58 -4.70 0.93
C CYS A 20 -3.28 -4.44 0.17
N ARG A 21 -2.87 -3.17 0.13
CA ARG A 21 -1.67 -2.69 -0.55
C ARG A 21 -0.75 -2.07 0.50
N LEU A 22 0.48 -1.78 0.11
CA LEU A 22 1.48 -1.19 1.00
C LEU A 22 1.01 0.16 1.59
N ASP A 23 0.31 0.99 0.83
CA ASP A 23 -0.23 2.28 1.31
C ASP A 23 -1.24 2.08 2.44
N HIS A 24 -2.16 1.11 2.30
CA HIS A 24 -3.10 0.75 3.35
C HIS A 24 -2.38 0.32 4.65
N ILE A 25 -1.32 -0.48 4.53
CA ILE A 25 -0.53 -0.94 5.69
C ILE A 25 0.18 0.24 6.36
N THR A 26 0.89 1.08 5.61
CA THR A 26 1.61 2.23 6.17
C THR A 26 0.66 3.19 6.88
N LEU A 27 -0.47 3.54 6.25
CA LEU A 27 -1.47 4.43 6.84
C LEU A 27 -2.10 3.80 8.10
N THR A 28 -2.34 2.49 8.09
CA THR A 28 -2.84 1.75 9.25
C THR A 28 -1.83 1.77 10.40
N LEU A 29 -0.54 1.50 10.13
CA LEU A 29 0.52 1.58 11.13
C LEU A 29 0.64 2.99 11.73
N GLY A 30 0.63 4.03 10.88
CA GLY A 30 0.64 5.43 11.32
C GLY A 30 -0.58 5.77 12.18
N ASN A 31 -1.77 5.28 11.81
CA ASN A 31 -2.98 5.48 12.59
C ASN A 31 -2.93 4.76 13.95
N LEU A 32 -2.42 3.53 14.01
CA LEU A 32 -2.20 2.81 15.27
C LEU A 32 -1.21 3.57 16.16
N TYR A 33 -0.09 4.02 15.59
CA TYR A 33 0.90 4.80 16.32
C TYR A 33 0.27 6.06 16.93
N ARG A 34 -0.52 6.80 16.14
CA ARG A 34 -1.28 7.97 16.61
C ARG A 34 -2.25 7.62 17.74
N ILE A 35 -3.04 6.56 17.60
CA ILE A 35 -4.01 6.13 18.62
C ILE A 35 -3.30 5.76 19.93
N TYR A 36 -2.23 4.96 19.86
CA TYR A 36 -1.50 4.51 21.04
C TYR A 36 -0.58 5.57 21.63
N SER A 37 -0.28 6.64 20.91
CA SER A 37 0.42 7.80 21.45
C SER A 37 -0.44 8.63 22.43
N ASN A 38 -1.74 8.33 22.56
CA ASN A 38 -2.64 9.04 23.48
C ASN A 38 -2.11 8.98 24.94
N PRO A 39 -1.94 10.14 25.60
CA PRO A 39 -1.46 10.20 26.99
C PRO A 39 -2.38 9.54 28.02
N GLU A 40 -3.67 9.43 27.73
CA GLU A 40 -4.66 8.81 28.62
C GLU A 40 -4.55 7.28 28.71
N LEU A 41 -3.79 6.66 27.80
CA LEU A 41 -3.53 5.23 27.85
C LEU A 41 -2.51 4.89 28.94
N ASN A 42 -2.70 3.74 29.59
CA ASN A 42 -1.75 3.23 30.56
C ASN A 42 -0.31 3.26 30.02
N HIS A 43 0.59 3.90 30.76
CA HIS A 43 1.97 4.17 30.34
C HIS A 43 2.72 2.91 29.89
N VAL A 44 2.63 1.82 30.65
CA VAL A 44 3.32 0.55 30.35
C VAL A 44 2.76 -0.08 29.07
N MET A 45 1.44 -0.05 28.89
CA MET A 45 0.81 -0.56 27.69
C MET A 45 1.19 0.26 26.45
N ARG A 46 1.12 1.59 26.56
CA ARG A 46 1.55 2.51 25.50
C ARG A 46 2.98 2.22 25.07
N GLN A 47 3.91 2.16 26.02
CA GLN A 47 5.32 1.91 25.72
C GLN A 47 5.53 0.57 25.00
N LYS A 48 4.87 -0.50 25.47
CA LYS A 48 4.99 -1.83 24.83
C LYS A 48 4.40 -1.86 23.42
N ILE A 49 3.25 -1.23 23.21
CA ILE A 49 2.60 -1.22 21.90
C ILE A 49 3.38 -0.37 20.91
N LEU A 50 3.77 0.85 21.29
CA LEU A 50 4.58 1.72 20.45
C LEU A 50 5.92 1.08 20.11
N GLY A 51 6.61 0.50 21.10
CA GLY A 51 7.86 -0.25 20.86
C GLY A 51 7.68 -1.45 19.92
N SER A 52 6.54 -2.15 19.98
CA SER A 52 6.23 -3.20 19.01
C SER A 52 5.98 -2.66 17.60
N LEU A 53 5.33 -1.50 17.46
CA LEU A 53 5.08 -0.89 16.16
C LEU A 53 6.38 -0.39 15.54
N GLU A 54 7.22 0.31 16.31
CA GLU A 54 8.53 0.78 15.87
C GLU A 54 9.45 -0.38 15.47
N LYS A 55 9.47 -1.47 16.24
CA LYS A 55 10.26 -2.66 15.90
C LYS A 55 9.84 -3.26 14.55
N ARG A 56 8.54 -3.30 14.26
CA ARG A 56 8.03 -3.79 12.95
C ARG A 56 8.38 -2.82 11.82
N TRP A 57 8.24 -1.52 12.06
CA TRP A 57 8.62 -0.50 11.08
C TRP A 57 10.12 -0.52 10.76
N ALA A 58 10.97 -0.70 11.77
CA ALA A 58 12.43 -0.80 11.60
C ALA A 58 12.85 -2.05 10.81
N ALA A 59 12.07 -3.14 10.90
CA ALA A 59 12.33 -4.38 10.16
C ALA A 59 11.76 -4.38 8.73
N ALA A 60 10.92 -3.41 8.37
CA ALA A 60 10.30 -3.33 7.06
C ALA A 60 11.23 -2.70 6.01
N ASP A 61 11.01 -3.00 4.73
CA ASP A 61 11.59 -2.24 3.62
C ASP A 61 10.88 -0.88 3.52
N GLN A 62 11.28 0.06 4.37
CA GLN A 62 10.57 1.33 4.58
C GLN A 62 10.37 2.12 3.28
N ASP A 63 11.30 2.01 2.33
CA ASP A 63 11.30 2.76 1.08
C ASP A 63 10.04 2.52 0.26
N ILE A 64 9.67 1.26 0.07
CA ILE A 64 8.49 0.89 -0.72
C ILE A 64 7.20 1.26 0.01
N PHE A 65 7.18 1.21 1.34
CA PHE A 65 6.04 1.64 2.15
C PHE A 65 5.85 3.15 2.12
N ILE A 66 6.94 3.91 2.17
CA ILE A 66 6.93 5.38 2.05
C ILE A 66 6.44 5.77 0.65
N LEU A 67 7.01 5.15 -0.39
CA LEU A 67 6.64 5.43 -1.76
C LEU A 67 5.21 5.01 -2.09
N ALA A 68 4.69 3.92 -1.53
CA ALA A 68 3.31 3.52 -1.75
C ALA A 68 2.32 4.60 -1.27
N VAL A 69 2.59 5.22 -0.11
CA VAL A 69 1.78 6.34 0.37
C VAL A 69 1.98 7.58 -0.49
N PHE A 70 3.23 7.88 -0.87
CA PHE A 70 3.53 9.00 -1.75
C PHE A 70 2.77 8.88 -3.08
N PHE A 71 2.80 7.72 -3.72
CA PHE A 71 2.13 7.45 -4.99
C PHE A 71 0.61 7.32 -4.90
N ASN A 72 0.01 7.39 -3.71
CA ASN A 72 -1.44 7.48 -3.59
C ASN A 72 -1.88 8.93 -3.89
N PRO A 73 -2.50 9.24 -5.05
CA PRO A 73 -2.81 10.62 -5.45
C PRO A 73 -3.87 11.30 -4.57
N TYR A 74 -4.61 10.56 -3.74
CA TYR A 74 -5.53 11.10 -2.75
C TYR A 74 -4.84 11.51 -1.43
N VAL A 75 -3.60 11.04 -1.22
CA VAL A 75 -2.78 11.34 -0.04
C VAL A 75 -1.62 12.24 -0.46
N ARG A 76 -0.82 11.77 -1.41
CA ARG A 76 0.35 12.39 -2.06
C ARG A 76 1.48 12.74 -1.10
N GLN A 77 1.21 13.55 -0.10
CA GLN A 77 2.16 13.87 0.94
C GLN A 77 2.06 12.81 2.04
N PRO A 78 3.14 12.03 2.27
CA PRO A 78 3.13 11.05 3.34
C PRO A 78 2.94 11.71 4.70
N PRO A 79 2.34 11.04 5.70
CA PRO A 79 2.16 11.56 7.05
C PRO A 79 3.47 11.59 7.86
N PHE A 80 4.63 11.63 7.19
CA PHE A 80 5.94 11.65 7.83
C PHE A 80 6.37 13.09 8.11
N SER A 81 7.15 13.29 9.18
CA SER A 81 7.69 14.60 9.50
C SER A 81 8.55 15.15 8.36
N THR A 82 8.23 16.33 7.85
CA THR A 82 8.99 17.00 6.79
C THR A 82 10.38 17.45 7.23
N SER A 83 10.63 17.52 8.54
CA SER A 83 11.96 17.75 9.10
C SER A 83 12.88 16.53 8.99
N ILE A 84 12.31 15.33 8.90
CA ILE A 84 13.04 14.05 8.82
C ILE A 84 13.04 13.51 7.39
N LEU A 85 11.90 13.65 6.70
CA LEU A 85 11.71 13.25 5.32
C LEU A 85 11.46 14.48 4.45
N THR A 86 12.54 15.16 4.11
CA THR A 86 12.54 16.30 3.19
C THR A 86 12.22 15.87 1.76
N HIS A 87 11.88 16.84 0.92
CA HIS A 87 11.67 16.62 -0.52
C HIS A 87 12.85 15.92 -1.19
N ALA A 88 14.09 16.33 -0.89
CA ALA A 88 15.30 15.72 -1.43
C ALA A 88 15.49 14.27 -0.95
N GLN A 89 15.21 13.99 0.33
CA GLN A 89 15.28 12.62 0.83
C GLN A 89 14.22 11.72 0.19
N LEU A 90 13.00 12.22 0.02
CA LEU A 90 11.94 11.48 -0.66
C LEU A 90 12.30 11.20 -2.13
N PHE A 91 12.88 12.17 -2.84
CA PHE A 91 13.42 11.95 -4.18
C PHE A 91 14.51 10.87 -4.17
N ASN A 92 15.44 10.91 -3.23
CA ASN A 92 16.49 9.89 -3.09
C ASN A 92 15.90 8.49 -2.80
N ILE A 93 14.79 8.39 -2.06
CA ILE A 93 14.02 7.13 -1.89
C ILE A 93 13.46 6.67 -3.24
N ALA A 94 12.80 7.55 -3.99
CA ALA A 94 12.24 7.21 -5.30
C ALA A 94 13.33 6.74 -6.26
N LYS A 95 14.43 7.49 -6.35
CA LYS A 95 15.59 7.20 -7.20
C LYS A 95 16.23 5.85 -6.88
N ARG A 96 16.55 5.58 -5.60
CA ARG A 96 17.18 4.30 -5.23
C ARG A 96 16.25 3.11 -5.41
N THR A 97 14.95 3.29 -5.16
CA THR A 97 13.95 2.22 -5.36
C THR A 97 13.78 1.91 -6.84
N TYR A 98 13.72 2.94 -7.70
CA TYR A 98 13.73 2.75 -9.15
C TYR A 98 14.95 1.96 -9.60
N THR A 99 16.14 2.42 -9.20
CA THR A 99 17.41 1.80 -9.59
C THR A 99 17.48 0.34 -9.13
N ARG A 100 16.98 0.04 -7.92
CA ARG A 100 16.88 -1.33 -7.40
C ARG A 100 15.97 -2.24 -8.23
N PHE A 101 14.84 -1.73 -8.73
CA PHE A 101 13.88 -2.53 -9.51
C PHE A 101 14.22 -2.65 -10.99
N ASN A 102 14.92 -1.66 -11.54
CA ASN A 102 15.15 -1.54 -12.98
C ASN A 102 16.62 -1.73 -13.38
N GLN A 103 17.54 -1.77 -12.41
CA GLN A 103 19.00 -1.89 -12.62
C GLN A 103 19.55 -0.78 -13.53
N SER A 104 18.90 0.38 -13.53
CA SER A 104 19.25 1.56 -14.31
C SER A 104 18.91 2.83 -13.55
N GLU A 105 19.67 3.89 -13.81
CA GLU A 105 19.45 5.19 -13.18
C GLU A 105 18.24 5.89 -13.81
N PRO A 106 17.40 6.59 -13.02
CA PRO A 106 16.35 7.44 -13.55
C PRO A 106 16.94 8.64 -14.29
N ASP A 107 16.27 9.07 -15.36
CA ASP A 107 16.68 10.21 -16.16
C ASP A 107 16.14 11.55 -15.61
N LEU A 108 16.39 12.63 -16.36
CA LEU A 108 15.92 13.96 -16.00
C LEU A 108 14.39 14.07 -16.02
N ASP A 109 13.71 13.31 -16.88
CA ASP A 109 12.26 13.35 -16.99
C ASP A 109 11.59 12.67 -15.79
N PHE A 110 12.23 11.66 -15.20
CA PHE A 110 11.83 11.12 -13.89
C PHE A 110 11.88 12.19 -12.79
N LEU A 111 12.93 13.02 -12.73
CA LEU A 111 13.02 14.11 -11.76
C LEU A 111 11.91 15.15 -11.98
N LYS A 112 11.68 15.57 -13.23
CA LYS A 112 10.59 16.50 -13.55
C LYS A 112 9.24 15.93 -13.11
N ALA A 113 8.95 14.69 -13.46
CA ALA A 113 7.71 14.01 -13.08
C ALA A 113 7.53 13.92 -11.56
N PHE A 114 8.61 13.61 -10.82
CA PHE A 114 8.60 13.61 -9.36
C PHE A 114 8.22 14.97 -8.79
N VAL A 115 8.84 16.05 -9.28
CA VAL A 115 8.58 17.42 -8.80
C VAL A 115 7.15 17.85 -9.12
N SER A 116 6.69 17.68 -10.37
CA SER A 116 5.32 18.01 -10.77
C SER A 116 4.29 17.22 -9.95
N TYR A 117 4.52 15.92 -9.73
CA TYR A 117 3.64 15.12 -8.90
C TYR A 117 3.63 15.55 -7.43
N TYR A 118 4.81 15.81 -6.84
CA TYR A 118 4.93 16.30 -5.47
C TYR A 118 4.18 17.62 -5.26
N ASN A 119 4.25 18.53 -6.23
CA ASN A 119 3.62 19.85 -6.17
C ASN A 119 2.14 19.88 -6.56
N ASN A 120 1.54 18.78 -7.02
CA ASN A 120 0.18 18.75 -7.59
C ASN A 120 0.05 19.60 -8.88
N GLU A 121 1.07 19.58 -9.73
CA GLU A 121 1.17 20.40 -10.93
C GLU A 121 1.11 19.55 -12.21
N ASP A 122 1.00 20.23 -13.35
CA ASP A 122 0.98 19.63 -14.69
C ASP A 122 -0.02 18.46 -14.81
N ASP A 123 0.38 17.40 -15.51
CA ASP A 123 -0.38 16.17 -15.72
C ASP A 123 -0.72 15.43 -14.41
N TYR A 124 -0.07 15.78 -13.31
CA TYR A 124 -0.23 15.15 -12.00
C TYR A 124 -1.15 15.94 -11.04
N SER A 125 -1.73 17.04 -11.51
CA SER A 125 -2.75 17.76 -10.77
C SER A 125 -4.02 16.92 -10.57
N LYS A 126 -4.79 17.21 -9.51
CA LYS A 126 -6.03 16.46 -9.20
C LYS A 126 -7.02 16.43 -10.36
N ASP A 127 -7.11 17.53 -11.10
CA ASP A 127 -8.03 17.68 -12.22
C ASP A 127 -7.55 16.88 -13.43
N ARG A 128 -6.25 16.94 -13.74
CA ARG A 128 -5.65 16.18 -14.86
C ARG A 128 -5.66 14.67 -14.62
N MET A 129 -5.50 14.24 -13.37
CA MET A 129 -5.67 12.85 -12.97
C MET A 129 -7.15 12.45 -12.77
N GLU A 130 -8.08 13.40 -12.91
CA GLU A 130 -9.54 13.22 -12.77
C GLU A 130 -9.95 12.53 -11.46
N LEU A 131 -9.26 12.84 -10.37
CA LEU A 131 -9.39 12.08 -9.11
C LEU A 131 -10.80 12.11 -8.53
N GLU A 132 -11.50 13.24 -8.64
CA GLU A 132 -12.86 13.39 -8.12
C GLU A 132 -13.86 12.56 -8.92
N MET A 133 -13.82 12.64 -10.24
CA MET A 133 -14.70 11.85 -11.11
C MET A 133 -14.48 10.36 -10.93
N LEU A 134 -13.21 9.92 -10.88
CA LEU A 134 -12.89 8.51 -10.67
C LEU A 134 -13.35 8.03 -9.30
N LYS A 135 -13.17 8.84 -8.24
CA LYS A 135 -13.67 8.49 -6.91
C LYS A 135 -15.19 8.30 -6.92
N GLN A 136 -15.93 9.23 -7.53
CA GLN A 136 -17.38 9.11 -7.68
C GLN A 136 -17.80 7.86 -8.47
N ALA A 137 -17.06 7.49 -9.52
CA ALA A 137 -17.33 6.29 -10.30
C ALA A 137 -17.13 4.99 -9.48
N PHE A 138 -16.02 4.88 -8.75
CA PHE A 138 -15.76 3.73 -7.87
C PHE A 138 -16.78 3.64 -6.73
N ASP A 139 -17.15 4.77 -6.12
CA ASP A 139 -18.16 4.84 -5.07
C ASP A 139 -19.54 4.38 -5.59
N LYS A 140 -19.93 4.79 -6.81
CA LYS A 140 -21.17 4.37 -7.47
C LYS A 140 -21.23 2.86 -7.72
N GLU A 141 -20.10 2.25 -8.02
CA GLU A 141 -19.98 0.80 -8.22
C GLU A 141 -19.75 0.02 -6.92
N ASN A 142 -19.69 0.71 -5.76
CA ASN A 142 -19.33 0.15 -4.46
C ASN A 142 -18.02 -0.65 -4.50
N LYS A 143 -17.03 -0.14 -5.26
CA LYS A 143 -15.71 -0.74 -5.41
C LYS A 143 -14.66 0.12 -4.71
N PRO A 144 -13.61 -0.49 -4.14
CA PRO A 144 -12.48 0.28 -3.65
C PRO A 144 -11.78 1.00 -4.82
N VAL A 145 -11.22 2.17 -4.53
CA VAL A 145 -10.44 2.92 -5.52
C VAL A 145 -9.23 2.10 -5.98
N ASP A 146 -9.15 1.90 -7.30
CA ASP A 146 -8.02 1.24 -7.96
C ASP A 146 -6.98 2.28 -8.36
N LEU A 147 -5.93 2.42 -7.53
CA LEU A 147 -4.84 3.35 -7.80
C LEU A 147 -4.01 2.94 -9.02
N VAL A 148 -3.87 1.63 -9.28
CA VAL A 148 -3.13 1.13 -10.45
C VAL A 148 -3.85 1.53 -11.74
N PHE A 149 -5.18 1.43 -11.75
CA PHE A 149 -5.99 1.94 -12.85
C PHE A 149 -5.73 3.44 -13.11
N ILE A 150 -5.74 4.27 -12.06
CA ILE A 150 -5.50 5.71 -12.19
C ILE A 150 -4.14 5.99 -12.84
N TRP A 151 -3.07 5.36 -12.34
CA TRP A 151 -1.72 5.55 -12.89
C TRP A 151 -1.58 4.98 -14.31
N ASN A 152 -2.23 3.86 -14.62
CA ASN A 152 -2.18 3.24 -15.94
C ASN A 152 -2.73 4.16 -17.05
N ARG A 153 -3.68 5.04 -16.74
CA ARG A 153 -4.22 6.02 -17.70
C ARG A 153 -3.16 7.01 -18.22
N MET A 154 -2.09 7.19 -17.47
CA MET A 154 -0.97 8.08 -17.81
C MET A 154 0.28 7.29 -18.21
N SER A 155 0.17 5.97 -18.32
CA SER A 155 1.30 5.09 -18.58
C SER A 155 1.83 5.26 -20.00
N SER A 156 3.14 5.39 -20.09
CA SER A 156 3.89 5.36 -21.34
C SER A 156 5.16 4.54 -21.13
N PRO A 157 5.67 3.83 -22.15
CA PRO A 157 6.95 3.11 -22.06
C PRO A 157 8.13 4.00 -21.66
N SER A 158 8.07 5.31 -21.90
CA SER A 158 9.10 6.27 -21.50
C SER A 158 8.91 6.87 -20.11
N ASN A 159 7.72 6.76 -19.49
CA ASN A 159 7.45 7.40 -18.20
C ASN A 159 7.91 6.51 -17.03
N MET A 160 9.20 6.59 -16.72
CA MET A 160 9.86 5.82 -15.66
C MET A 160 9.22 6.05 -14.28
N PHE A 161 8.70 7.26 -14.01
CA PHE A 161 8.06 7.61 -12.76
C PHE A 161 6.69 6.93 -12.58
N VAL A 162 5.84 6.98 -13.62
CA VAL A 162 4.54 6.29 -13.64
C VAL A 162 4.74 4.77 -13.55
N GLN A 163 5.76 4.22 -14.22
CA GLN A 163 6.08 2.80 -14.11
C GLN A 163 6.46 2.39 -12.69
N LEU A 164 7.23 3.22 -11.97
CA LEU A 164 7.55 2.97 -10.57
C LEU A 164 6.28 2.99 -9.69
N ALA A 165 5.42 3.98 -9.89
CA ALA A 165 4.16 4.11 -9.17
C ALA A 165 3.29 2.85 -9.36
N ILE A 166 3.09 2.42 -10.60
CA ILE A 166 2.34 1.20 -10.94
C ILE A 166 2.96 -0.02 -10.25
N ARG A 167 4.29 -0.22 -10.40
CA ARG A 167 4.98 -1.38 -9.81
C ARG A 167 4.78 -1.45 -8.30
N ILE A 168 4.93 -0.34 -7.58
CA ILE A 168 4.80 -0.31 -6.12
C ILE A 168 3.34 -0.51 -5.70
N LEU A 169 2.39 0.14 -6.38
CA LEU A 169 0.97 0.04 -6.03
C LEU A 169 0.34 -1.31 -6.41
N SER A 170 0.94 -2.05 -7.35
CA SER A 170 0.54 -3.43 -7.66
C SER A 170 0.98 -4.45 -6.60
N ILE A 171 1.82 -4.09 -5.62
CA ILE A 171 2.24 -4.99 -4.55
C ILE A 171 1.07 -5.20 -3.56
N ILE A 172 0.60 -6.43 -3.48
CA ILE A 172 -0.39 -6.86 -2.49
C ILE A 172 0.35 -7.22 -1.19
N ALA A 173 -0.03 -6.57 -0.10
CA ALA A 173 0.67 -6.64 1.18
C ALA A 173 0.21 -7.80 2.08
N ASN A 174 -0.60 -8.73 1.56
CA ASN A 174 -1.01 -9.91 2.30
C ASN A 174 -0.97 -11.18 1.46
N THR A 175 -0.80 -12.29 2.18
CA THR A 175 -1.05 -13.64 1.73
C THR A 175 -2.51 -14.04 1.95
N ALA A 176 -3.35 -13.18 2.53
CA ALA A 176 -4.71 -13.53 2.94
C ALA A 176 -5.61 -13.99 1.78
N GLY A 177 -5.42 -13.46 0.58
CA GLY A 177 -6.08 -13.97 -0.63
C GLY A 177 -5.65 -15.42 -0.94
N VAL A 178 -4.36 -15.69 -0.81
CA VAL A 178 -3.77 -17.02 -0.96
C VAL A 178 -4.22 -17.95 0.18
N GLU A 179 -4.30 -17.48 1.42
CA GLU A 179 -4.76 -18.24 2.60
C GLU A 179 -6.27 -18.54 2.56
N ARG A 180 -7.10 -17.65 2.00
CA ARG A 180 -8.52 -17.94 1.72
C ARG A 180 -8.66 -19.05 0.70
N ASN A 181 -7.89 -19.00 -0.38
CA ASN A 181 -7.84 -20.07 -1.38
C ASN A 181 -7.34 -21.38 -0.74
N PHE A 182 -6.31 -21.34 0.11
CA PHE A 182 -5.85 -22.52 0.86
C PHE A 182 -6.86 -23.02 1.90
N SER A 183 -7.66 -22.15 2.51
CA SER A 183 -8.72 -22.54 3.43
C SER A 183 -9.88 -23.21 2.67
N GLN A 184 -10.21 -22.70 1.48
CA GLN A 184 -11.15 -23.33 0.56
C GLN A 184 -10.61 -24.70 0.10
N PHE A 185 -9.30 -24.82 -0.13
CA PHE A 185 -8.65 -26.10 -0.35
C PHE A 185 -8.71 -27.00 0.87
N GLY A 186 -8.62 -26.49 2.10
CA GLY A 186 -8.84 -27.29 3.31
C GLY A 186 -10.28 -27.82 3.41
N LEU A 187 -11.27 -27.07 2.92
CA LEU A 187 -12.64 -27.56 2.82
C LEU A 187 -12.79 -28.67 1.76
N THR A 188 -12.11 -28.56 0.61
CA THR A 188 -12.18 -29.57 -0.45
C THR A 188 -11.28 -30.79 -0.17
N HIS A 189 -10.12 -30.61 0.44
CA HIS A 189 -9.15 -31.67 0.71
C HIS A 189 -9.42 -32.43 2.02
N THR A 190 -9.87 -31.76 3.09
CA THR A 190 -9.77 -32.32 4.44
C THR A 190 -11.10 -32.69 5.10
N LYS A 191 -12.26 -32.19 4.63
CA LYS A 191 -13.57 -32.60 5.16
C LYS A 191 -14.30 -33.55 4.19
N LEU A 192 -14.34 -34.82 4.59
CA LEU A 192 -15.11 -35.97 4.10
C LEU A 192 -15.82 -35.80 2.73
N ARG A 193 -15.38 -36.62 1.75
CA ARG A 193 -16.06 -37.08 0.51
C ARG A 193 -15.74 -36.49 -0.87
N ASN A 194 -14.83 -35.52 -1.05
CA ASN A 194 -14.40 -35.10 -2.40
C ASN A 194 -12.88 -34.81 -2.48
N SER A 195 -12.05 -35.84 -2.32
CA SER A 195 -10.60 -35.70 -2.55
C SER A 195 -10.34 -35.53 -4.05
N LEU A 196 -10.23 -34.28 -4.52
CA LEU A 196 -9.75 -33.98 -5.86
C LEU A 196 -8.23 -34.04 -5.87
N ASN A 197 -7.66 -34.65 -6.91
CA ASN A 197 -6.22 -34.67 -7.12
C ASN A 197 -5.68 -33.23 -7.29
N VAL A 198 -4.47 -32.98 -6.80
CA VAL A 198 -3.73 -31.70 -6.85
C VAL A 198 -3.77 -31.09 -8.26
N SER A 199 -3.62 -31.91 -9.31
CA SER A 199 -3.66 -31.45 -10.70
C SER A 199 -5.03 -30.87 -11.12
N THR A 200 -6.11 -31.39 -10.54
CA THR A 200 -7.49 -30.96 -10.85
C THR A 200 -7.80 -29.66 -10.15
N VAL A 201 -7.42 -29.53 -8.88
CA VAL A 201 -7.58 -28.30 -8.11
C VAL A 201 -6.77 -27.14 -8.72
N HIS A 202 -5.54 -27.41 -9.17
CA HIS A 202 -4.71 -26.44 -9.88
C HIS A 202 -5.41 -25.90 -11.14
N LYS A 203 -6.05 -26.77 -11.94
CA LYS A 203 -6.82 -26.36 -13.11
C LYS A 203 -8.07 -25.57 -12.75
N SER A 204 -8.80 -25.96 -11.70
CA SER A 204 -10.01 -25.25 -11.25
C SER A 204 -9.74 -23.85 -10.70
N THR A 205 -8.50 -23.58 -10.26
CA THR A 205 -8.11 -22.28 -9.69
C THR A 205 -7.59 -21.30 -10.74
N LEU A 206 -7.24 -21.80 -11.93
CA LEU A 206 -6.71 -21.01 -13.05
C LEU A 206 -7.78 -20.61 -14.07
N ILE A 207 -9.05 -20.98 -13.85
CA ILE A 207 -10.20 -20.63 -14.70
C ILE A 207 -10.83 -19.34 -14.17
#